data_AF-A0A349WC87-F1
#
_entry.id   AF-A0A349WC87-F1
#
_cell.length_a   1.000
_cell.length_b   1.000
_cell.length_c   1.000
_cell.angle_alpha   90.00
_cell.angle_beta   90.00
_cell.angle_gamma   90.00
#
_symmetry.space_group_name_H-M   'P 1'
#
loop_
_entity.id
_entity.type
_entity.pdbx_description
1 polymer ?
#
loop_
_entity_poly.entity_id
_entity_poly.type
_entity_poly.pdbx_seq_one_letter_code
_entity_poly.pdbx_strand_id
1 'polypeptide(L)'
;MRRHGESAPPNLPGTPARAHSDWATLGRLLPYLWQYKWRVIAAIVFMVGAKLANVGVPLLLKQLVDTMNLPPGDATALLVVPVGLLLAYGLLRLSTSLFTELRELVFAKATQGAARSIALQTFQHLHALSLRFHLERQTGGMTRDIERGVRGIESLISFSLFNVFATLIEVVLVLTVLAVKFDAWFAWITLTALVLYITYTVLVTEWRTKFRREANEFDSAGHSKAVDSMLNYETVKYFNNEGFEARRYDESLER
;
A
#
# COMPACT_ATOMS: atom_id res chain seq x y z
N MET A 1 -54.79 -3.89 20.12
CA MET A 1 -54.32 -2.80 19.23
C MET A 1 -52.80 -2.84 19.18
N ARG A 2 -52.23 -3.49 18.15
CA ARG A 2 -50.78 -3.62 17.95
C ARG A 2 -50.27 -2.33 17.30
N ARG A 3 -49.32 -1.64 17.93
CA ARG A 3 -48.65 -0.47 17.35
C ARG A 3 -47.78 -0.93 16.19
N HIS A 4 -48.01 -0.34 15.02
CA HIS A 4 -47.21 -0.49 13.82
C HIS A 4 -45.74 -0.15 14.10
N GLY A 5 -44.85 -0.90 13.44
CA GLY A 5 -43.41 -0.72 13.53
C GLY A 5 -42.98 0.69 13.17
N GLU A 6 -42.09 1.25 13.98
CA GLU A 6 -41.29 2.40 13.62
C GLU A 6 -40.46 2.04 12.38
N SER A 7 -40.84 2.63 11.25
CA SER A 7 -40.00 2.75 10.07
C SER A 7 -38.63 3.27 10.47
N ALA A 8 -37.58 2.51 10.13
CA ALA A 8 -36.20 2.96 10.25
C ALA A 8 -36.06 4.38 9.65
N PRO A 9 -35.36 5.32 10.33
CA PRO A 9 -35.23 6.66 9.82
C PRO A 9 -34.58 6.63 8.43
N PRO A 10 -35.03 7.48 7.49
CA PRO A 10 -34.43 7.56 6.17
C PRO A 10 -32.94 7.85 6.31
N ASN A 11 -32.11 7.09 5.58
CA ASN A 11 -30.67 7.36 5.47
C ASN A 11 -30.47 8.81 5.06
N LEU A 12 -30.13 9.67 6.03
CA LEU A 12 -29.71 11.03 5.75
C LEU A 12 -28.53 10.94 4.78
N PRO A 13 -28.51 11.75 3.70
CA PRO A 13 -27.38 11.77 2.79
C PRO A 13 -26.12 11.99 3.62
N GLY A 14 -25.23 11.00 3.59
CA GLY A 14 -23.98 11.02 4.35
C GLY A 14 -23.31 12.36 4.11
N THR A 15 -23.03 13.10 5.18
CA THR A 15 -22.22 14.32 5.11
C THR A 15 -21.01 13.95 4.26
N PRO A 16 -20.72 14.64 3.14
CA PRO A 16 -19.59 14.26 2.29
C PRO A 16 -18.38 14.20 3.21
N ALA A 17 -17.80 13.01 3.34
CA ALA A 17 -16.62 12.79 4.14
C ALA A 17 -15.62 13.84 3.64
N ARG A 18 -15.35 14.86 4.47
CA ARG A 18 -14.35 15.88 4.14
C ARG A 18 -13.14 15.11 3.67
N ALA A 19 -12.61 15.46 2.50
CA ALA A 19 -11.35 14.94 2.01
C ALA A 19 -10.28 15.30 3.04
N HIS A 20 -10.17 14.50 4.09
CA HIS A 20 -9.10 14.57 5.04
C HIS A 20 -7.86 14.32 4.19
N SER A 21 -6.96 15.29 4.17
CA SER A 21 -5.69 15.12 3.48
C SER A 21 -5.04 13.86 4.02
N ASP A 22 -4.92 12.81 3.20
CA ASP A 22 -4.28 11.54 3.57
C ASP A 22 -2.86 11.80 4.13
N TRP A 23 -2.25 12.88 3.66
CA TRP A 23 -0.99 13.42 4.17
C TRP A 23 -1.04 13.86 5.64
N ALA A 24 -2.13 14.49 6.06
CA ALA A 24 -2.34 14.87 7.46
C ALA A 24 -2.50 13.64 8.36
N THR A 25 -3.10 12.55 7.84
CA THR A 25 -3.20 11.28 8.55
C THR A 25 -1.82 10.63 8.72
N LEU A 26 -0.99 10.62 7.67
CA LEU A 26 0.41 10.19 7.77
C LEU A 26 1.20 11.01 8.80
N GLY A 27 1.03 12.34 8.78
CA GLY A 27 1.70 13.25 9.71
C GLY A 27 1.37 12.96 11.18
N ARG A 28 0.15 12.48 11.47
CA ARG A 28 -0.27 12.07 12.83
C ARG A 28 0.36 10.75 13.29
N LEU A 29 0.85 9.92 12.37
CA LEU A 29 1.50 8.65 12.66
C LEU A 29 3.02 8.80 12.89
N LEU A 30 3.62 9.87 12.35
CA LEU A 30 5.05 10.17 12.47
C LEU A 30 5.57 10.19 13.92
N PRO A 31 4.86 10.75 14.92
CA PRO A 31 5.33 10.78 16.31
C PRO A 31 5.49 9.39 16.92
N TYR A 32 4.64 8.42 16.54
CA TYR A 32 4.73 7.04 17.03
C TYR A 32 5.97 6.32 16.51
N LEU A 33 6.37 6.60 15.27
CA LEU A 33 7.63 6.12 14.70
C LEU A 33 8.85 6.82 15.31
N TRP A 34 8.71 8.08 15.70
CA TRP A 34 9.79 8.86 16.31
C TRP A 34 10.24 8.31 17.67
N GLN A 35 9.40 7.53 18.36
CA GLN A 35 9.82 6.76 19.54
C GLN A 35 10.95 5.78 19.21
N TYR A 36 11.00 5.29 17.98
CA TYR A 36 12.02 4.39 17.44
C TYR A 36 13.01 5.09 16.51
N LYS A 37 13.22 6.41 16.66
CA LYS A 37 14.04 7.27 15.78
C LYS A 37 15.36 6.64 15.31
N TRP A 38 16.11 5.99 16.19
CA TRP A 38 17.39 5.37 15.83
C TRP A 38 17.25 4.20 14.85
N ARG A 39 16.18 3.41 15.00
CA ARG A 39 15.86 2.31 14.07
C ARG A 39 15.33 2.86 12.75
N VAL A 40 14.52 3.91 12.79
CA VAL A 40 14.02 4.58 11.58
C VAL A 40 15.18 5.18 10.77
N ILE A 41 16.10 5.88 11.44
CA ILE A 41 17.31 6.44 10.80
C ILE A 41 18.17 5.31 10.24
N ALA A 42 18.45 4.25 11.00
CA ALA A 42 19.22 3.11 10.51
C ALA A 42 18.56 2.44 9.29
N ALA A 43 17.23 2.28 9.31
CA ALA A 43 16.49 1.75 8.16
C ALA A 43 16.59 2.66 6.94
N ILE A 44 16.48 3.98 7.10
CA ILE A 44 16.67 4.95 6.01
C ILE A 44 18.09 4.87 5.44
N VAL A 45 19.11 4.75 6.30
CA VAL A 45 20.50 4.60 5.87
C VAL A 45 20.70 3.31 5.06
N PHE A 46 20.19 2.17 5.55
CA PHE A 46 20.25 0.91 4.80
C PHE A 46 19.45 0.98 3.49
N MET A 47 18.33 1.70 3.48
CA MET A 47 17.54 1.93 2.26
C MET A 47 18.31 2.72 1.22
N VAL A 48 18.94 3.83 1.62
CA VAL A 48 19.75 4.65 0.73
C VAL A 48 20.95 3.84 0.22
N GLY A 49 21.61 3.07 1.09
CA GLY A 49 22.69 2.15 0.70
C GLY A 49 22.24 1.11 -0.32
N ALA A 50 21.08 0.47 -0.12
CA ALA A 50 20.51 -0.47 -1.07
C ALA A 50 20.21 0.18 -2.43
N LYS A 51 19.63 1.39 -2.44
CA LYS A 51 19.32 2.11 -3.69
C LYS A 51 20.57 2.57 -4.43
N LEU A 52 21.59 3.04 -3.71
CA LEU A 52 22.90 3.37 -4.28
C LEU A 52 23.54 2.14 -4.92
N ALA A 53 23.52 1.00 -4.23
CA ALA A 53 24.01 -0.26 -4.78
C ALA A 53 23.20 -0.68 -6.03
N ASN A 54 21.87 -0.56 -5.98
CA ASN A 54 20.99 -0.90 -7.11
C ASN A 54 21.30 -0.06 -8.37
N VAL A 55 21.52 1.25 -8.22
CA VAL A 55 21.87 2.13 -9.36
C VAL A 55 23.33 1.98 -9.78
N GLY A 56 24.21 1.50 -8.90
CA GLY A 56 25.57 1.11 -9.25
C GLY A 56 25.63 -0.10 -10.19
N VAL A 57 24.66 -1.00 -10.15
CA VAL A 57 24.61 -2.21 -10.98
C VAL A 57 24.68 -1.91 -12.49
N PRO A 58 23.80 -1.08 -13.08
CA PRO A 58 23.87 -0.76 -14.50
C PRO A 58 25.13 0.03 -14.88
N LEU A 59 25.70 0.83 -13.96
CA LEU A 59 26.95 1.55 -14.19
C LEU A 59 28.14 0.59 -14.30
N LEU A 60 28.20 -0.44 -13.44
CA LEU A 60 29.19 -1.51 -13.55
C LEU A 60 29.00 -2.33 -14.82
N LEU A 61 27.75 -2.62 -15.19
CA LEU A 61 27.45 -3.34 -16.42
C LEU A 61 27.91 -2.55 -17.66
N LYS A 62 27.70 -1.22 -17.66
CA LYS A 62 28.25 -0.34 -18.70
C LYS A 62 29.77 -0.46 -18.79
N GLN A 63 30.47 -0.34 -17.67
CA GLN A 63 31.93 -0.49 -17.63
C GLN A 63 32.38 -1.87 -18.13
N LEU A 64 31.61 -2.93 -17.84
CA LEU A 64 31.88 -4.28 -18.33
C LEU A 64 31.82 -4.35 -19.85
N VAL A 65 30.75 -3.82 -20.45
CA VAL A 65 30.61 -3.80 -21.91
C VAL A 65 31.69 -2.92 -22.57
N ASP A 66 31.96 -1.74 -22.00
CA ASP A 66 32.95 -0.80 -22.53
C ASP A 66 34.38 -1.37 -22.48
N THR A 67 34.73 -2.11 -21.41
CA THR A 67 36.06 -2.72 -21.24
C THR A 67 36.25 -4.02 -22.02
N MET A 68 35.17 -4.67 -22.47
CA MET A 68 35.25 -5.83 -23.36
C MET A 68 35.62 -5.46 -24.82
N ASN A 69 35.66 -4.17 -25.15
CA ASN A 69 35.95 -3.68 -26.51
C ASN A 69 37.45 -3.43 -26.78
N LEU A 70 38.36 -4.13 -26.07
CA LEU A 70 39.82 -3.93 -26.16
C LEU A 70 40.43 -4.52 -27.45
N PRO A 71 41.51 -3.92 -27.99
CA PRO A 71 42.23 -4.44 -29.16
C PRO A 71 42.74 -5.88 -28.93
N PRO A 72 42.77 -6.73 -29.97
CA PRO A 72 43.19 -8.12 -29.83
C PRO A 72 44.69 -8.18 -29.50
N GLY A 73 45.05 -8.68 -28.32
CA GLY A 73 46.46 -8.87 -27.96
C GLY A 73 46.79 -9.34 -26.55
N ASP A 74 45.89 -9.15 -25.56
CA ASP A 74 46.22 -9.42 -24.16
C ASP A 74 45.26 -10.47 -23.53
N ALA A 75 45.66 -11.74 -23.61
CA ALA A 75 44.84 -12.89 -23.18
C ALA A 75 44.57 -12.92 -21.67
N THR A 76 45.43 -12.30 -20.86
CA THR A 76 45.27 -12.21 -19.40
C THR A 76 44.23 -11.15 -19.01
N ALA A 77 44.18 -10.02 -19.74
CA ALA A 77 43.14 -9.01 -19.58
C ALA A 77 41.75 -9.53 -19.97
N LEU A 78 41.68 -10.41 -20.99
CA LEU A 78 40.46 -11.07 -21.47
C LEU A 78 39.79 -12.00 -20.46
N LEU A 79 40.51 -12.53 -19.44
CA LEU A 79 39.93 -13.40 -18.40
C LEU A 79 39.78 -12.69 -17.05
N VAL A 80 40.75 -11.88 -16.65
CA VAL A 80 40.73 -11.22 -15.33
C VAL A 80 39.67 -10.12 -15.25
N VAL A 81 39.47 -9.36 -16.34
CA VAL A 81 38.48 -8.27 -16.37
C VAL A 81 37.05 -8.80 -16.29
N PRO A 82 36.61 -9.80 -17.09
CA PRO A 82 35.25 -10.34 -16.99
C PRO A 82 34.98 -11.04 -15.65
N VAL A 83 35.94 -11.79 -15.11
CA VAL A 83 35.77 -12.49 -13.83
C VAL A 83 35.72 -11.49 -12.67
N GLY A 84 36.60 -10.49 -12.65
CA GLY A 84 36.59 -9.44 -11.63
C GLY A 84 35.30 -8.62 -11.64
N LEU A 85 34.77 -8.31 -12.82
CA LEU A 85 33.51 -7.60 -12.97
C LEU A 85 32.28 -8.47 -12.66
N LEU A 86 32.31 -9.77 -12.98
CA LEU A 86 31.27 -10.71 -12.59
C LEU A 86 31.21 -10.87 -11.07
N LEU A 87 32.37 -10.94 -10.41
CA LEU A 87 32.46 -10.91 -8.95
C LEU A 87 31.97 -9.57 -8.38
N ALA A 88 32.34 -8.44 -8.97
CA ALA A 88 31.87 -7.12 -8.55
C ALA A 88 30.35 -6.98 -8.70
N TYR A 89 29.78 -7.44 -9.81
CA TYR A 89 28.33 -7.50 -10.02
C TYR A 89 27.65 -8.42 -8.99
N GLY A 90 28.20 -9.61 -8.76
CA GLY A 90 27.69 -10.56 -7.77
C GLY A 90 27.70 -9.98 -6.36
N LEU A 91 28.80 -9.36 -5.95
CA LEU A 91 28.95 -8.67 -4.67
C LEU A 91 27.99 -7.49 -4.54
N LEU A 92 27.83 -6.69 -5.58
CA LEU A 92 26.92 -5.54 -5.56
C LEU A 92 25.47 -6.00 -5.47
N ARG A 93 25.08 -7.02 -6.23
CA ARG A 93 23.73 -7.61 -6.17
C ARG A 93 23.45 -8.23 -4.81
N LEU A 94 24.42 -8.95 -4.24
CA LEU A 94 24.32 -9.49 -2.89
C LEU A 94 24.22 -8.37 -1.85
N SER A 95 24.97 -7.29 -2.01
CA SER A 95 24.90 -6.11 -1.12
C SER A 95 23.55 -5.44 -1.20
N THR A 96 22.97 -5.26 -2.39
CA THR A 96 21.61 -4.71 -2.56
C THR A 96 20.58 -5.57 -1.84
N SER A 97 20.66 -6.89 -2.00
CA SER A 97 19.77 -7.84 -1.31
C SER A 97 19.94 -7.75 0.21
N LEU A 98 21.18 -7.80 0.69
CA LEU A 98 21.52 -7.73 2.10
C LEU A 98 21.01 -6.44 2.75
N PHE A 99 21.28 -5.28 2.14
CA PHE A 99 20.82 -4.00 2.68
C PHE A 99 19.29 -3.87 2.66
N THR A 100 18.63 -4.46 1.67
CA THR A 100 17.16 -4.51 1.60
C THR A 100 16.59 -5.32 2.76
N GLU A 101 17.16 -6.49 3.05
CA GLU A 101 16.75 -7.35 4.17
C GLU A 101 17.08 -6.72 5.53
N LEU A 102 18.29 -6.17 5.70
CA LEU A 102 18.70 -5.49 6.93
C LEU A 102 17.79 -4.30 7.25
N ARG A 103 17.45 -3.48 6.24
CA ARG A 103 16.46 -2.41 6.37
C ARG A 103 15.13 -2.95 6.88
N GLU A 104 14.63 -4.02 6.27
CA GLU A 104 13.34 -4.63 6.62
C GLU A 104 13.34 -5.12 8.07
N LEU A 105 14.38 -5.87 8.47
CA LEU A 105 14.53 -6.39 9.83
C LEU A 105 14.63 -5.29 10.89
N VAL A 106 15.42 -4.25 10.63
CA VAL A 106 15.60 -3.13 11.56
C VAL A 106 14.31 -2.35 11.74
N PHE A 107 13.58 -2.15 10.64
CA PHE A 107 12.35 -1.38 10.64
C PHE A 107 11.15 -2.17 11.17
N ALA A 108 11.08 -3.49 10.96
CA ALA A 108 9.98 -4.33 11.42
C ALA A 108 9.69 -4.12 12.91
N LYS A 109 10.73 -4.03 13.75
CA LYS A 109 10.56 -3.77 15.19
C LYS A 109 10.05 -2.35 15.50
N ALA A 110 10.35 -1.37 14.67
CA ALA A 110 9.79 -0.01 14.79
C ALA A 110 8.31 0.01 14.38
N THR A 111 7.95 -0.62 13.26
CA THR A 111 6.55 -0.69 12.79
C THR A 111 5.68 -1.48 13.75
N GLN A 112 6.13 -2.67 14.17
CA GLN A 112 5.41 -3.51 15.14
C GLN A 112 5.27 -2.82 16.50
N GLY A 113 6.32 -2.10 16.93
CA GLY A 113 6.27 -1.28 18.14
C GLY A 113 5.24 -0.16 18.06
N ALA A 114 5.23 0.59 16.95
CA ALA A 114 4.25 1.63 16.69
C ALA A 114 2.83 1.06 16.62
N ALA A 115 2.61 -0.02 15.86
CA ALA A 115 1.32 -0.71 15.74
C ALA A 115 0.80 -1.17 17.11
N ARG A 116 1.66 -1.78 17.93
CA ARG A 116 1.34 -2.18 19.31
C ARG A 116 0.92 -0.98 20.17
N SER A 117 1.62 0.14 20.07
CA SER A 117 1.30 1.33 20.86
C SER A 117 -0.06 1.92 20.48
N ILE A 118 -0.37 1.97 19.19
CA ILE A 118 -1.65 2.46 18.66
C ILE A 118 -2.79 1.51 19.05
N ALA A 119 -2.58 0.20 18.94
CA ALA A 119 -3.54 -0.80 19.37
C ALA A 119 -3.87 -0.67 20.86
N LEU A 120 -2.85 -0.49 21.71
CA LEU A 120 -3.03 -0.34 23.15
C LEU A 120 -3.78 0.96 23.51
N GLN A 121 -3.41 2.08 22.90
CA GLN A 121 -4.10 3.35 23.14
C GLN A 121 -5.56 3.30 22.67
N THR A 122 -5.80 2.66 21.52
CA THR A 122 -7.17 2.44 21.03
C THR A 122 -7.93 1.60 22.04
N PHE A 123 -7.39 0.47 22.47
CA PHE A 123 -8.02 -0.40 23.47
C PHE A 123 -8.35 0.34 24.78
N GLN A 124 -7.42 1.15 25.30
CA GLN A 124 -7.64 1.97 26.50
C GLN A 124 -8.74 3.02 26.30
N HIS A 125 -8.78 3.68 25.14
CA HIS A 125 -9.82 4.66 24.82
C HIS A 125 -11.20 4.01 24.78
N LEU A 126 -11.29 2.78 24.30
CA LEU A 126 -12.54 2.03 24.25
C LEU A 126 -13.05 1.68 25.62
N HIS A 127 -12.18 1.25 26.53
CA HIS A 127 -12.57 1.04 27.93
C HIS A 127 -13.07 2.31 28.62
N ALA A 128 -12.61 3.50 28.19
CA ALA A 128 -13.04 4.78 28.74
C ALA A 128 -14.39 5.28 28.17
N LEU A 129 -14.93 4.62 27.14
CA LEU A 129 -16.21 5.00 26.54
C LEU A 129 -17.41 4.60 27.42
N SER A 130 -18.50 5.36 27.31
CA SER A 130 -19.69 5.18 28.15
C SER A 130 -20.31 3.78 28.03
N LEU A 131 -21.01 3.33 29.08
CA LEU A 131 -21.77 2.09 29.07
C LEU A 131 -22.80 2.05 27.92
N ARG A 132 -23.43 3.18 27.61
CA ARG A 132 -24.35 3.32 26.48
C ARG A 132 -23.71 2.95 25.14
N PHE A 133 -22.48 3.42 24.90
CA PHE A 133 -21.73 3.08 23.70
C PHE A 133 -21.47 1.56 23.58
N HIS A 134 -21.20 0.89 24.70
CA HIS A 134 -20.97 -0.55 24.73
C HIS A 134 -22.26 -1.39 24.60
N LEU A 135 -23.41 -0.86 25.00
CA LEU A 135 -24.71 -1.52 24.90
C LEU A 135 -25.39 -1.34 23.54
N GLU A 136 -25.15 -0.21 22.85
CA GLU A 136 -25.73 0.10 21.53
C GLU A 136 -24.96 -0.53 20.35
N ARG A 137 -23.68 -0.91 20.53
CA ARG A 137 -22.84 -1.50 19.47
C ARG A 137 -22.65 -3.00 19.68
N GLN A 138 -22.79 -3.80 18.63
CA GLN A 138 -22.30 -5.19 18.60
C GLN A 138 -20.78 -5.18 18.77
N THR A 139 -20.29 -5.54 19.97
CA THR A 139 -18.87 -5.52 20.38
C THR A 139 -17.93 -6.31 19.46
N GLY A 140 -18.45 -7.29 18.71
CA GLY A 140 -17.70 -8.08 17.73
C GLY A 140 -17.24 -7.30 16.49
N GLY A 141 -18.12 -6.46 15.91
CA GLY A 141 -17.78 -5.65 14.73
C GLY A 141 -16.74 -4.58 15.05
N MET A 142 -16.90 -3.94 16.21
CA MET A 142 -15.99 -2.92 16.71
C MET A 142 -14.57 -3.46 16.92
N THR A 143 -14.42 -4.65 17.51
CA THR A 143 -13.12 -5.30 17.69
C THR A 143 -12.44 -5.57 16.34
N ARG A 144 -13.21 -6.03 15.35
CA ARG A 144 -12.72 -6.29 13.99
C ARG A 144 -12.31 -5.02 13.25
N ASP A 145 -12.96 -3.90 13.53
CA ASP A 145 -12.64 -2.61 12.92
C ASP A 145 -11.37 -2.00 13.50
N ILE A 146 -11.11 -2.16 14.79
CA ILE A 146 -9.83 -1.79 15.42
C ILE A 146 -8.70 -2.61 14.81
N GLU A 147 -8.86 -3.93 14.77
CA GLU A 147 -7.83 -4.83 14.29
C GLU A 147 -7.50 -4.55 12.80
N ARG A 148 -8.53 -4.28 11.98
CA ARG A 148 -8.36 -3.80 10.60
C ARG A 148 -7.71 -2.43 10.54
N GLY A 149 -8.09 -1.49 11.42
CA GLY A 149 -7.50 -0.15 11.49
C GLY A 149 -6.01 -0.18 11.84
N VAL A 150 -5.62 -0.96 12.86
CA VAL A 150 -4.22 -1.12 13.28
C VAL A 150 -3.39 -1.75 12.15
N ARG A 151 -3.88 -2.83 11.51
CA ARG A 151 -3.22 -3.42 10.33
C ARG A 151 -3.12 -2.44 9.17
N GLY A 152 -4.16 -1.65 8.94
CA GLY A 152 -4.16 -0.60 7.92
C GLY A 152 -3.08 0.45 8.18
N ILE A 153 -2.95 0.90 9.43
CA ILE A 153 -1.90 1.85 9.84
C ILE A 153 -0.50 1.25 9.64
N GLU A 154 -0.29 -0.01 10.06
CA GLU A 154 0.97 -0.72 9.86
C GLU A 154 1.34 -0.79 8.37
N SER A 155 0.37 -1.18 7.53
CA SER A 155 0.53 -1.27 6.09
C SER A 155 0.84 0.09 5.46
N LEU A 156 0.10 1.14 5.85
CA LEU A 156 0.31 2.50 5.34
C LEU A 156 1.69 3.03 5.70
N ILE A 157 2.15 2.84 6.94
CA ILE A 157 3.48 3.25 7.38
C ILE A 157 4.57 2.53 6.57
N SER A 158 4.47 1.20 6.49
CA SER A 158 5.46 0.38 5.78
C SER A 158 5.47 0.73 4.29
N PHE A 159 4.30 0.82 3.65
CA PHE A 159 4.20 1.17 2.24
C PHE A 159 4.75 2.57 1.95
N SER A 160 4.42 3.55 2.80
CA SER A 160 4.87 4.94 2.59
C SER A 160 6.38 5.07 2.74
N LEU A 161 6.97 4.45 3.77
CA LEU A 161 8.41 4.54 3.99
C LEU A 161 9.20 3.70 2.98
N PHE A 162 8.71 2.51 2.62
CA PHE A 162 9.48 1.56 1.82
C PHE A 162 9.24 1.62 0.33
N ASN A 163 8.05 2.03 -0.09
CA ASN A 163 7.75 2.20 -1.51
C ASN A 163 7.82 3.67 -1.86
N VAL A 164 6.95 4.51 -1.30
CA VAL A 164 6.85 5.92 -1.74
C VAL A 164 8.17 6.67 -1.52
N PHE A 165 8.71 6.66 -0.31
CA PHE A 165 9.95 7.37 -0.01
C PHE A 165 11.18 6.74 -0.70
N ALA A 166 11.26 5.41 -0.77
CA ALA A 166 12.35 4.72 -1.46
C ALA A 166 12.34 4.99 -2.98
N THR A 167 11.17 4.98 -3.60
CA THR A 167 10.98 5.29 -5.03
C THR A 167 11.34 6.74 -5.31
N LEU A 168 10.97 7.68 -4.44
CA LEU A 168 11.39 9.09 -4.60
C LEU A 168 12.91 9.24 -4.58
N ILE A 169 13.60 8.61 -3.62
CA ILE A 169 15.07 8.61 -3.57
C ILE A 169 15.66 7.99 -4.84
N GLU A 170 15.11 6.84 -5.28
CA GLU A 170 15.57 6.15 -6.48
C GLU A 170 15.41 7.02 -7.73
N VAL A 171 14.26 7.69 -7.90
CA VAL A 171 14.01 8.62 -9.01
C VAL A 171 15.02 9.76 -8.98
N VAL A 172 15.22 10.41 -7.82
CA VAL A 172 16.20 11.50 -7.69
C VAL A 172 17.60 11.02 -8.04
N LEU A 173 17.99 9.84 -7.55
CA LEU A 173 19.31 9.28 -7.80
C LEU A 173 19.52 8.97 -9.29
N VAL A 174 18.56 8.31 -9.92
CA VAL A 174 18.60 7.97 -11.35
C VAL A 174 18.65 9.23 -12.21
N LEU A 175 17.80 10.23 -11.93
CA LEU A 175 17.82 11.50 -12.65
C LEU A 175 19.14 12.24 -12.49
N THR A 176 19.73 12.23 -11.28
CA THR A 176 21.05 12.82 -11.01
C THR A 176 22.14 12.10 -11.80
N VAL A 177 22.13 10.76 -11.81
CA VAL A 177 23.09 9.96 -12.58
C VAL A 177 22.96 10.24 -14.07
N LEU A 178 21.74 10.31 -14.61
CA LEU A 178 21.50 10.63 -16.02
C LEU A 178 22.02 12.02 -16.39
N ALA A 179 21.70 13.03 -15.57
CA ALA A 179 22.13 14.41 -15.79
C ALA A 179 23.65 14.58 -15.75
N VAL A 180 24.35 13.87 -14.86
CA VAL A 180 25.80 14.00 -14.67
C VAL A 180 26.61 13.11 -15.63
N LYS A 181 26.13 11.90 -15.96
CA LYS A 181 26.92 10.90 -16.73
C LYS A 181 26.61 10.86 -18.22
N PHE A 182 25.44 11.31 -18.66
CA PHE A 182 25.04 11.23 -20.07
C PHE A 182 24.87 12.64 -20.65
N ASP A 183 23.78 13.32 -20.30
CA ASP A 183 23.48 14.72 -20.63
C ASP A 183 22.21 15.13 -19.86
N ALA A 184 22.06 16.41 -19.51
CA ALA A 184 20.86 16.94 -18.86
C ALA A 184 19.58 16.70 -19.70
N TRP A 185 19.71 16.60 -21.03
CA TRP A 185 18.58 16.31 -21.92
C TRP A 185 17.91 14.96 -21.63
N PHE A 186 18.70 13.92 -21.30
CA PHE A 186 18.15 12.60 -20.95
C PHE A 186 17.32 12.66 -19.66
N ALA A 187 17.77 13.43 -18.66
CA ALA A 187 17.01 13.62 -17.43
C ALA A 187 15.66 14.32 -17.69
N TRP A 188 15.62 15.31 -18.59
CA TRP A 188 14.38 15.99 -18.97
C TRP A 188 13.38 15.09 -19.69
N ILE A 189 13.86 14.27 -20.63
CA ILE A 189 13.00 13.29 -21.33
C ILE A 189 12.42 12.30 -20.33
N THR A 190 13.24 11.72 -19.45
CA THR A 190 12.79 10.77 -18.43
C THR A 190 11.80 11.40 -17.46
N LEU A 191 12.06 12.63 -17.00
CA LEU A 191 11.16 13.36 -16.11
C LEU A 191 9.80 13.64 -16.79
N THR A 192 9.82 14.06 -18.05
CA THR A 192 8.60 14.33 -18.82
C THR A 192 7.78 13.05 -19.01
N ALA A 193 8.45 11.94 -19.37
CA ALA A 193 7.81 10.64 -19.49
C ALA A 193 7.19 10.18 -18.16
N LEU A 194 7.90 10.40 -17.04
CA LEU A 194 7.39 10.06 -15.70
C LEU A 194 6.14 10.89 -15.35
N VAL A 195 6.14 12.19 -15.61
CA VAL A 195 4.98 13.07 -15.35
C VAL A 195 3.79 12.67 -16.20
N LEU A 196 3.99 12.40 -17.49
CA LEU A 196 2.94 11.92 -18.39
C LEU A 196 2.37 10.57 -17.92
N TYR A 197 3.24 9.64 -17.55
CA TYR A 197 2.84 8.33 -17.01
C TYR A 197 2.01 8.49 -15.74
N ILE A 198 2.48 9.26 -14.75
CA ILE A 198 1.75 9.48 -13.49
C ILE A 198 0.39 10.13 -13.78
N THR A 199 0.35 11.16 -14.61
CA THR A 199 -0.90 11.87 -14.95
C THR A 199 -1.90 10.92 -15.60
N TYR A 200 -1.46 10.15 -16.59
CA TYR A 200 -2.28 9.15 -17.25
C TYR A 200 -2.78 8.08 -16.27
N THR A 201 -1.89 7.53 -15.44
CA THR A 201 -2.24 6.52 -14.44
C THR A 201 -3.25 7.05 -13.44
N VAL A 202 -3.09 8.29 -12.94
CA VAL A 202 -4.05 8.90 -11.99
C VAL A 202 -5.41 9.06 -12.66
N LEU A 203 -5.49 9.64 -13.86
CA LEU A 203 -6.75 9.84 -14.58
C LEU A 203 -7.49 8.52 -14.82
N VAL A 204 -6.78 7.49 -15.31
CA VAL A 204 -7.36 6.16 -15.54
C VAL A 204 -7.75 5.49 -14.23
N THR A 205 -6.95 5.65 -13.17
CA THR A 205 -7.22 5.06 -11.86
C THR A 205 -8.46 5.69 -11.22
N GLU A 206 -8.59 7.01 -11.24
CA GLU A 206 -9.77 7.71 -10.71
C GLU A 206 -11.03 7.32 -11.48
N TRP A 207 -10.95 7.32 -12.82
CA TRP A 207 -12.05 6.86 -13.68
C TRP A 207 -12.46 5.42 -13.34
N ARG A 208 -11.50 4.49 -13.26
CA ARG A 208 -11.75 3.08 -12.91
C ARG A 208 -12.26 2.90 -11.48
N THR A 209 -11.79 3.73 -10.54
CA THR A 209 -12.19 3.66 -9.12
C THR A 209 -13.66 3.99 -8.97
N LYS A 210 -14.21 4.91 -9.77
CA LYS A 210 -15.64 5.20 -9.80
C LYS A 210 -16.46 3.94 -10.11
N PHE A 211 -16.16 3.24 -11.20
CA PHE A 211 -16.86 2.00 -11.57
C PHE A 211 -16.68 0.88 -10.55
N ARG A 212 -15.48 0.76 -9.97
CA ARG A 212 -15.26 -0.22 -8.89
C ARG A 212 -16.09 0.05 -7.64
N ARG A 213 -16.29 1.33 -7.28
CA ARG A 213 -17.15 1.70 -6.15
C ARG A 213 -18.59 1.33 -6.43
N GLU A 214 -19.09 1.67 -7.61
CA GLU A 214 -20.45 1.33 -8.05
C GLU A 214 -20.68 -0.19 -8.08
N ALA A 215 -19.74 -0.96 -8.65
CA ALA A 215 -19.80 -2.42 -8.64
C ALA A 215 -19.80 -3.01 -7.21
N ASN A 216 -18.98 -2.48 -6.30
CA ASN A 216 -18.96 -2.94 -4.90
C ASN A 216 -20.27 -2.61 -4.15
N GLU A 217 -20.92 -1.49 -4.47
CA GLU A 217 -22.21 -1.12 -3.90
C GLU A 217 -23.31 -2.08 -4.37
N PHE A 218 -23.35 -2.42 -5.66
CA PHE A 218 -24.28 -3.42 -6.20
C PHE A 218 -24.04 -4.81 -5.62
N ASP A 219 -22.78 -5.27 -5.55
CA ASP A 219 -22.40 -6.55 -4.94
C ASP A 219 -22.84 -6.62 -3.47
N SER A 220 -22.58 -5.57 -2.69
CA SER A 220 -23.00 -5.49 -1.28
C SER A 220 -24.52 -5.53 -1.13
N ALA A 221 -25.26 -4.85 -2.01
CA ALA A 221 -26.72 -4.85 -2.00
C ALA A 221 -27.30 -6.22 -2.35
N GLY A 222 -26.78 -6.89 -3.38
CA GLY A 222 -27.17 -8.25 -3.76
C GLY A 222 -26.89 -9.25 -2.64
N HIS A 223 -25.70 -9.17 -2.05
CA HIS A 223 -25.29 -10.05 -0.95
C HIS A 223 -26.16 -9.86 0.30
N SER A 224 -26.53 -8.61 0.63
CA SER A 224 -27.43 -8.32 1.74
C SER A 224 -28.83 -8.89 1.52
N LYS A 225 -29.38 -8.83 0.30
CA LYS A 225 -30.70 -9.41 -0.02
C LYS A 225 -30.68 -10.94 0.09
N ALA A 226 -29.62 -11.59 -0.41
CA ALA A 226 -29.48 -13.04 -0.31
C ALA A 226 -29.42 -13.52 1.15
N VAL A 227 -28.63 -12.83 1.98
CA VAL A 227 -28.53 -13.15 3.41
C VAL A 227 -29.86 -12.94 4.13
N ASP A 228 -30.58 -11.84 3.85
CA ASP A 228 -31.90 -11.58 4.44
C ASP A 228 -32.93 -12.67 4.08
N SER A 229 -32.94 -13.12 2.82
CA SER A 229 -33.79 -14.22 2.36
C SER A 229 -33.47 -15.55 3.06
N MET A 230 -32.17 -15.84 3.28
CA MET A 230 -31.75 -17.05 4.00
C MET A 230 -32.05 -16.99 5.50
N LEU A 231 -31.90 -15.83 6.14
CA LEU A 231 -32.25 -15.64 7.54
C LEU A 231 -33.77 -15.75 7.76
N ASN A 232 -34.56 -15.25 6.80
CA ASN A 232 -36.03 -15.31 6.81
C ASN A 232 -36.58 -16.50 6.00
N TYR A 233 -35.80 -17.58 5.88
CA TYR A 233 -36.13 -18.75 5.05
C TYR A 233 -37.52 -19.33 5.32
N GLU A 234 -37.93 -19.38 6.59
CA GLU A 234 -39.25 -19.86 6.99
C GLU A 234 -40.37 -19.04 6.33
N THR A 235 -40.26 -17.71 6.32
CA THR A 235 -41.25 -16.81 5.72
C THR A 235 -41.32 -17.04 4.21
N VAL A 236 -40.17 -17.17 3.55
CA VAL A 236 -40.12 -17.42 2.10
C VAL A 236 -40.81 -18.74 1.76
N LYS A 237 -40.60 -19.79 2.56
CA LYS A 237 -41.26 -21.11 2.39
C LYS A 237 -42.75 -21.08 2.71
N TYR A 238 -43.16 -20.37 3.77
CA TYR A 238 -44.57 -20.25 4.15
C TYR A 238 -45.42 -19.61 3.04
N PHE A 239 -44.85 -18.65 2.31
CA PHE A 239 -45.53 -17.97 1.20
C PHE A 239 -45.21 -18.55 -0.19
N ASN A 240 -44.41 -19.63 -0.26
CA ASN A 240 -44.00 -20.28 -1.52
C ASN A 240 -43.40 -19.28 -2.54
N ASN A 241 -42.59 -18.34 -2.05
CA ASN A 241 -42.07 -17.18 -2.79
C ASN A 241 -40.61 -17.32 -3.22
N GLU A 242 -40.07 -18.55 -3.26
CA GLU A 242 -38.66 -18.81 -3.61
C GLU A 242 -38.30 -18.27 -4.99
N GLY A 243 -39.19 -18.43 -5.97
CA GLY A 243 -38.98 -17.93 -7.33
C GLY A 243 -39.05 -16.40 -7.45
N PHE A 244 -39.65 -15.71 -6.49
CA PHE A 244 -39.64 -14.25 -6.41
C PHE A 244 -38.31 -13.77 -5.84
N GLU A 245 -37.86 -14.35 -4.73
CA GLU A 245 -36.56 -14.00 -4.13
C GLU A 245 -35.38 -14.36 -5.05
N ALA A 246 -35.46 -15.48 -5.77
CA ALA A 246 -34.46 -15.85 -6.78
C ALA A 246 -34.36 -14.81 -7.90
N ARG A 247 -35.49 -14.33 -8.43
CA ARG A 247 -35.52 -13.28 -9.46
C ARG A 247 -35.01 -11.94 -8.94
N ARG A 248 -35.36 -11.58 -7.70
CA ARG A 248 -34.89 -10.36 -7.07
C ARG A 248 -33.37 -10.36 -6.84
N TYR A 249 -32.80 -11.52 -6.56
CA TYR A 249 -31.35 -11.70 -6.47
C TYR A 249 -30.70 -11.63 -7.86
N ASP A 250 -31.29 -12.28 -8.86
CA ASP A 250 -30.83 -12.26 -10.26
C ASP A 250 -30.78 -10.84 -10.84
N GLU A 251 -31.82 -10.03 -10.63
CA GLU A 251 -31.85 -8.61 -11.01
C GLU A 251 -30.75 -7.78 -10.33
N SER A 252 -30.23 -8.23 -9.19
CA SER A 252 -29.13 -7.57 -8.48
C SER A 252 -27.75 -8.00 -9.01
N LEU A 253 -27.66 -9.12 -9.74
CA LEU A 253 -26.44 -9.61 -10.38
C LEU A 253 -26.26 -9.06 -11.81
N GLU A 254 -27.36 -8.69 -12.48
CA GLU A 254 -27.32 -8.12 -13.84
C GLU A 254 -26.88 -6.64 -13.89
N ARG A 255 -26.80 -5.96 -12.74
CA ARG A 255 -26.42 -4.54 -12.61
C ARG A 255 -24.99 -4.38 -12.12
#